data_AF-A0A9W9VE70-F1
#
_entry.id   AF-A0A9W9VE70-F1
#
_cell.length_a   1.000
_cell.length_b   1.000
_cell.length_c   1.000
_cell.angle_alpha   90.00
_cell.angle_beta   90.00
_cell.angle_gamma   90.00
#
_symmetry.space_group_name_H-M   'P 1'
#
loop_
_entity.id
_entity.type
_entity.pdbx_description
1 polymer ?
#
loop_
_entity_poly.entity_id
_entity_poly.type
_entity_poly.pdbx_seq_one_letter_code
_entity_poly.pdbx_strand_id
1 'polypeptide(L)'
;MGISGLPPTVGNRRYNHDSRRTEVADHLLILPESTETFTFAIRHNRELSINPARDAANYLSQRGLDEFSISFRSLSLRLRELRLDEVRISKSFFWPTLEEEVDPTCLVWPKLEVLQVLEVPPHAPDGKWIIDNDPETDWEGELDDDSYDGWQYDLDHYARRGILKSDPVNQLYESIGLAVQRMPRLRSLKHSFRGAVGESGSHEWLRFKRDLSTGMVTLQVQTEWGLKLEEKVICAWGLKDEKAKEFREKWAVSLEKWP
;
A
#
# COMPACT_ATOMS: atom_id res chain seq x y z
N MET A 1 13.23 -57.96 -12.20
CA MET A 1 14.13 -56.97 -12.85
C MET A 1 13.59 -55.61 -12.51
N GLY A 2 14.26 -54.88 -11.62
CA GLY A 2 13.96 -53.48 -11.36
C GLY A 2 14.81 -52.59 -12.26
N ILE A 3 14.31 -51.40 -12.55
CA ILE A 3 15.13 -50.20 -12.76
C ILE A 3 14.39 -49.03 -12.08
N SER A 4 15.02 -48.52 -11.04
CA SER A 4 14.81 -47.23 -10.37
C SER A 4 14.88 -46.07 -11.38
N GLY A 5 14.01 -45.06 -11.32
CA GLY A 5 14.19 -43.92 -10.42
C GLY A 5 14.83 -42.75 -11.16
N LEU A 6 14.04 -41.71 -11.45
CA LEU A 6 14.52 -40.34 -11.61
C LEU A 6 13.53 -39.41 -10.89
N PRO A 7 14.02 -38.43 -10.11
CA PRO A 7 13.18 -37.58 -9.26
C PRO A 7 12.43 -36.55 -10.11
N PRO A 8 11.27 -36.04 -9.65
CA PRO A 8 10.66 -34.88 -10.29
C PRO A 8 11.60 -33.69 -10.14
N THR A 9 12.10 -33.20 -11.27
CA THR A 9 12.87 -31.98 -11.40
C THR A 9 12.14 -30.81 -10.76
N VAL A 10 12.84 -30.18 -9.82
CA VAL A 10 12.53 -28.89 -9.21
C VAL A 10 12.36 -27.85 -10.31
N GLY A 11 11.12 -27.52 -10.63
CA GLY A 11 10.77 -26.51 -11.61
C GLY A 11 9.31 -26.11 -11.43
N ASN A 12 9.07 -24.80 -11.39
CA ASN A 12 7.75 -24.14 -11.43
C ASN A 12 6.95 -24.05 -10.12
N ARG A 13 7.46 -23.28 -9.15
CA ARG A 13 6.61 -22.49 -8.23
C ARG A 13 6.73 -20.97 -8.46
N ARG A 14 7.08 -20.53 -9.67
CA ARG A 14 7.09 -19.11 -10.07
C ARG A 14 5.80 -18.64 -10.78
N TYR A 15 4.77 -19.48 -10.92
CA TYR A 15 3.71 -19.29 -11.94
C TYR A 15 2.28 -19.01 -11.44
N ASN A 16 2.04 -18.50 -10.22
CA ASN A 16 0.64 -18.34 -9.77
C ASN A 16 0.27 -17.06 -9.00
N HIS A 17 1.24 -16.23 -8.60
CA HIS A 17 0.95 -14.99 -7.87
C HIS A 17 0.64 -13.83 -8.83
N ASP A 18 1.48 -13.66 -9.85
CA ASP A 18 1.30 -12.62 -10.89
C ASP A 18 -0.01 -12.82 -11.67
N SER A 19 -0.30 -14.07 -12.07
CA SER A 19 -1.48 -14.44 -12.88
C SER A 19 -2.81 -13.97 -12.28
N ARG A 20 -2.98 -13.95 -10.96
CA ARG A 20 -4.25 -13.53 -10.35
C ARG A 20 -4.40 -12.02 -10.25
N ARG A 21 -3.30 -11.28 -10.02
CA ARG A 21 -3.34 -9.82 -10.04
C ARG A 21 -3.60 -9.32 -11.45
N THR A 22 -2.95 -9.93 -12.45
CA THR A 22 -3.24 -9.67 -13.87
C THR A 22 -4.70 -9.99 -14.21
N GLU A 23 -5.20 -11.18 -13.84
CA GLU A 23 -6.60 -11.57 -14.08
C GLU A 23 -7.59 -10.57 -13.44
N VAL A 24 -7.35 -10.17 -12.19
CA VAL A 24 -8.18 -9.15 -11.54
C VAL A 24 -8.12 -7.84 -12.32
N ALA A 25 -6.91 -7.35 -12.62
CA ALA A 25 -6.70 -6.11 -13.35
C ALA A 25 -7.45 -6.08 -14.70
N ASP A 26 -7.35 -7.17 -15.47
CA ASP A 26 -8.04 -7.35 -16.76
C ASP A 26 -9.57 -7.29 -16.61
N HIS A 27 -10.10 -7.79 -15.48
CA HIS A 27 -11.53 -7.81 -15.21
C HIS A 27 -12.08 -6.55 -14.52
N LEU A 28 -11.25 -5.66 -13.97
CA LEU A 28 -11.75 -4.41 -13.35
C LEU A 28 -12.41 -3.49 -14.39
N LEU A 29 -11.91 -3.51 -15.63
CA LEU A 29 -12.37 -2.63 -16.71
C LEU A 29 -13.74 -3.05 -17.26
N ILE A 30 -14.16 -4.31 -17.07
CA ILE A 30 -15.46 -4.82 -17.53
C ILE A 30 -16.57 -4.67 -16.48
N LEU A 31 -16.27 -4.19 -15.28
CA LEU A 31 -17.28 -3.96 -14.25
C LEU A 31 -18.30 -2.92 -14.74
N PRO A 32 -19.62 -3.12 -14.53
CA PRO A 32 -20.66 -2.20 -15.00
C PRO A 32 -20.39 -0.75 -14.58
N GLU A 33 -20.72 0.21 -15.44
CA GLU A 33 -20.58 1.65 -15.15
C GLU A 33 -21.41 2.09 -13.94
N SER A 34 -22.51 1.38 -13.65
CA SER A 34 -23.35 1.59 -12.47
C SER A 34 -22.72 1.15 -11.16
N THR A 35 -21.53 0.54 -11.18
CA THR A 35 -20.81 0.14 -9.96
C THR A 35 -20.36 1.39 -9.21
N GLU A 36 -20.91 1.61 -8.02
CA GLU A 36 -20.53 2.75 -7.16
C GLU A 36 -19.61 2.33 -6.01
N THR A 37 -19.71 1.09 -5.53
CA THR A 37 -18.92 0.57 -4.42
C THR A 37 -18.20 -0.69 -4.86
N PHE A 38 -16.91 -0.79 -4.52
CA PHE A 38 -16.10 -1.98 -4.79
C PHE A 38 -15.22 -2.32 -3.59
N THR A 39 -15.20 -3.59 -3.22
CA THR A 39 -14.32 -4.12 -2.18
C THR A 39 -13.53 -5.28 -2.74
N PHE A 40 -12.21 -5.24 -2.57
CA PHE A 40 -11.32 -6.33 -2.95
C PHE A 40 -10.39 -6.65 -1.79
N ALA A 41 -10.23 -7.94 -1.53
CA ALA A 41 -9.34 -8.45 -0.50
C ALA A 41 -8.60 -9.66 -1.01
N ILE A 42 -7.33 -9.78 -0.64
CA ILE A 42 -6.52 -10.98 -0.84
C ILE A 42 -5.97 -11.40 0.51
N ARG A 43 -5.76 -12.69 0.75
CA ARG A 43 -5.12 -13.10 2.00
C ARG A 43 -3.67 -12.60 2.03
N HIS A 44 -3.25 -11.98 3.13
CA HIS A 44 -1.92 -11.41 3.34
C HIS A 44 -0.80 -12.40 3.04
N ASN A 45 -0.99 -13.69 3.30
CA ASN A 45 0.00 -14.73 3.01
C ASN A 45 0.34 -14.88 1.51
N ARG A 46 -0.46 -14.30 0.61
CA ARG A 46 -0.16 -14.21 -0.83
C ARG A 46 0.69 -13.01 -1.21
N GLU A 47 0.69 -12.00 -0.35
CA GLU A 47 1.29 -10.68 -0.56
C GLU A 47 2.54 -10.46 0.30
N LEU A 48 2.69 -11.21 1.39
CA LEU A 48 3.92 -11.36 2.16
C LEU A 48 4.90 -12.30 1.46
N SER A 49 6.18 -12.17 1.80
CA SER A 49 7.18 -13.17 1.46
C SER A 49 6.94 -14.47 2.22
N ILE A 50 7.61 -15.55 1.79
CA ILE A 50 7.49 -16.85 2.46
C ILE A 50 8.05 -16.83 3.89
N ASN A 51 9.08 -16.00 4.11
CA ASN A 51 9.68 -15.70 5.41
C ASN A 51 10.37 -14.31 5.39
N PRO A 52 10.69 -13.70 6.55
CA PRO A 52 11.29 -12.37 6.64
C PRO A 52 12.67 -12.19 6.01
N ALA A 53 13.40 -13.28 5.75
CA ALA A 53 14.69 -13.24 5.08
C ALA A 53 14.57 -13.01 3.57
N ARG A 54 13.40 -13.24 2.98
CA ARG A 54 13.19 -13.22 1.53
C ARG A 54 12.30 -12.06 1.12
N ASP A 55 12.45 -11.65 -0.13
CA ASP A 55 11.54 -10.72 -0.78
C ASP A 55 10.23 -11.43 -1.15
N ALA A 56 9.15 -10.65 -1.22
CA ALA A 56 7.86 -11.08 -1.72
C ALA A 56 7.86 -11.18 -3.26
N ALA A 57 6.72 -11.57 -3.83
CA ALA A 57 6.55 -11.58 -5.28
C ALA A 57 6.75 -10.16 -5.86
N ASN A 58 7.54 -10.06 -6.93
CA ASN A 58 7.65 -8.87 -7.76
C ASN A 58 6.45 -8.78 -8.71
N TYR A 59 5.74 -7.66 -8.68
CA TYR A 59 4.55 -7.40 -9.51
C TYR A 59 4.76 -6.30 -10.54
N LEU A 60 5.99 -5.81 -10.69
CA LEU A 60 6.32 -4.86 -11.74
C LEU A 60 6.37 -5.59 -13.07
N SER A 61 5.73 -5.02 -14.08
CA SER A 61 5.86 -5.45 -15.46
C SER A 61 7.31 -5.28 -15.96
N GLN A 62 7.62 -5.79 -17.15
CA GLN A 62 8.94 -5.60 -17.77
C GLN A 62 9.30 -4.12 -17.96
N ARG A 63 8.30 -3.23 -17.99
CA ARG A 63 8.47 -1.77 -18.06
C ARG A 63 8.61 -1.10 -16.69
N GLY A 64 8.58 -1.86 -15.60
CA GLY A 64 8.60 -1.33 -14.24
C GLY A 64 7.25 -0.80 -13.76
N LEU A 65 6.14 -1.16 -14.41
CA LEU A 65 4.80 -0.67 -14.08
C LEU A 65 4.06 -1.63 -13.16
N ASP A 66 3.36 -1.09 -12.17
CA ASP A 66 2.40 -1.85 -11.35
C ASP A 66 1.01 -1.77 -11.98
N GLU A 67 0.77 -2.64 -12.96
CA GLU A 67 -0.46 -2.69 -13.76
C GLU A 67 -1.72 -2.87 -12.90
N PHE A 68 -1.58 -3.57 -11.78
CA PHE A 68 -2.68 -3.77 -10.82
C PHE A 68 -3.09 -2.44 -10.19
N SER A 69 -2.12 -1.68 -9.66
CA SER A 69 -2.37 -0.36 -9.09
C SER A 69 -2.93 0.61 -10.13
N ILE A 70 -2.41 0.57 -11.36
CA ILE A 70 -2.89 1.39 -12.48
C ILE A 70 -4.34 1.05 -12.84
N SER A 71 -4.69 -0.24 -12.89
CA SER A 71 -6.06 -0.67 -13.20
C SER A 71 -7.04 -0.26 -12.10
N PHE A 72 -6.62 -0.37 -10.84
CA PHE A 72 -7.41 0.12 -9.71
C PHE A 72 -7.53 1.64 -9.68
N ARG A 73 -6.51 2.40 -10.11
CA ARG A 73 -6.62 3.85 -10.34
C ARG A 73 -7.74 4.14 -11.33
N SER A 74 -7.70 3.51 -12.51
CA SER A 74 -8.71 3.68 -13.56
C SER A 74 -10.13 3.37 -13.06
N LEU A 75 -10.30 2.27 -12.35
CA LEU A 75 -11.58 1.92 -11.73
C LEU A 75 -12.03 2.98 -10.70
N SER A 76 -11.11 3.41 -9.83
CA SER A 76 -11.43 4.32 -8.73
C SER A 76 -11.95 5.70 -9.18
N LEU A 77 -11.56 6.17 -10.38
CA LEU A 77 -12.02 7.45 -10.93
C LEU A 77 -13.54 7.56 -11.05
N ARG A 78 -14.25 6.44 -11.21
CA ARG A 78 -15.72 6.39 -11.36
C ARG A 78 -16.48 5.90 -10.12
N LEU A 79 -15.78 5.35 -9.12
CA LEU A 79 -16.41 4.82 -7.92
C LEU A 79 -16.78 5.93 -6.92
N ARG A 80 -17.75 5.63 -6.07
CA ARG A 80 -18.06 6.38 -4.84
C ARG A 80 -17.30 5.83 -3.64
N GLU A 81 -17.12 4.51 -3.57
CA GLU A 81 -16.41 3.86 -2.47
C GLU A 81 -15.50 2.74 -2.98
N LEU A 82 -14.25 2.73 -2.52
CA LEU A 82 -13.28 1.69 -2.80
C LEU A 82 -12.63 1.23 -1.50
N ARG A 83 -12.65 -0.09 -1.26
CA ARG A 83 -11.91 -0.72 -0.17
C ARG A 83 -10.99 -1.83 -0.71
N LEU A 84 -9.71 -1.71 -0.42
CA LEU A 84 -8.69 -2.71 -0.66
C LEU A 84 -8.19 -3.20 0.70
N ASP A 85 -8.17 -4.51 0.90
CA ASP A 85 -7.77 -5.12 2.17
C ASP A 85 -6.66 -6.15 1.94
N GLU A 86 -5.57 -6.03 2.71
CA GLU A 86 -4.41 -6.92 2.66
C GLU A 86 -3.69 -6.96 1.29
N VAL A 87 -3.87 -5.93 0.45
CA VAL A 87 -3.32 -5.85 -0.92
C VAL A 87 -2.20 -4.82 -1.03
N ARG A 88 -1.07 -5.19 -1.65
CA ARG A 88 -0.02 -4.22 -2.02
C ARG A 88 -0.48 -3.33 -3.16
N ILE A 89 -0.37 -2.02 -2.98
CA ILE A 89 -0.51 -1.01 -4.01
C ILE A 89 0.74 -0.14 -4.07
N SER A 90 0.97 0.50 -5.21
CA SER A 90 2.06 1.45 -5.41
C SER A 90 1.54 2.88 -5.51
N LYS A 91 2.48 3.83 -5.57
CA LYS A 91 2.19 5.23 -5.89
C LYS A 91 1.41 5.40 -7.20
N SER A 92 1.56 4.47 -8.16
CA SER A 92 0.84 4.45 -9.43
C SER A 92 -0.68 4.32 -9.25
N PHE A 93 -1.16 3.85 -8.09
CA PHE A 93 -2.60 3.88 -7.82
C PHE A 93 -3.13 5.32 -7.69
N PHE A 94 -2.31 6.25 -7.19
CA PHE A 94 -2.72 7.62 -6.89
C PHE A 94 -2.28 8.63 -7.95
N TRP A 95 -1.08 8.46 -8.50
CA TRP A 95 -0.50 9.41 -9.45
C TRP A 95 0.31 8.68 -10.51
N PRO A 96 0.23 9.09 -11.79
CA PRO A 96 0.92 8.41 -12.87
C PRO A 96 2.43 8.61 -12.73
N THR A 97 3.19 7.56 -13.03
CA THR A 97 4.64 7.66 -13.11
C THR A 97 5.07 8.26 -14.45
N LEU A 98 6.35 8.60 -14.57
CA LEU A 98 6.90 9.19 -15.80
C LEU A 98 6.78 8.23 -17.00
N GLU A 99 6.71 6.93 -16.73
CA GLU A 99 6.62 5.86 -17.70
C GLU A 99 5.21 5.64 -18.27
N GLU A 100 4.18 6.23 -17.66
CA GLU A 100 2.77 5.95 -17.98
C GLU A 100 2.20 6.78 -19.14
N GLU A 101 2.92 7.78 -19.67
CA GLU A 101 2.44 8.68 -20.75
C GLU A 101 1.02 9.23 -20.55
N VAL A 102 0.60 9.41 -19.29
CA VAL A 102 -0.70 9.98 -18.90
C VAL A 102 -0.49 11.40 -18.40
N ASP A 103 -1.27 12.35 -18.92
CA ASP A 103 -1.36 13.69 -18.34
C ASP A 103 -2.02 13.60 -16.96
N PRO A 104 -1.29 13.91 -15.87
CA PRO A 104 -1.87 13.83 -14.54
C PRO A 104 -3.11 14.70 -14.43
N THR A 105 -3.19 15.86 -15.10
CA THR A 105 -4.29 16.83 -14.98
C THR A 105 -5.66 16.26 -15.38
N CYS A 106 -5.69 15.19 -16.18
CA CYS A 106 -6.92 14.49 -16.54
C CYS A 106 -7.46 13.57 -15.42
N LEU A 107 -6.67 13.32 -14.37
CA LEU A 107 -7.09 12.45 -13.26
C LEU A 107 -7.89 13.23 -12.23
N VAL A 108 -9.21 13.02 -12.25
CA VAL A 108 -10.16 13.58 -11.29
C VAL A 108 -11.07 12.47 -10.79
N TRP A 109 -11.34 12.44 -9.49
CA TRP A 109 -12.25 11.50 -8.84
C TRP A 109 -13.55 12.21 -8.45
N PRO A 110 -14.46 12.49 -9.41
CA PRO A 110 -15.63 13.33 -9.18
C PRO A 110 -16.60 12.77 -8.14
N LYS A 111 -16.61 11.44 -7.96
CA LYS A 111 -17.59 10.72 -7.12
C LYS A 111 -17.01 10.09 -5.87
N LEU A 112 -15.68 9.92 -5.77
CA LEU A 112 -15.07 9.14 -4.69
C LEU A 112 -15.24 9.85 -3.34
N GLU A 113 -15.90 9.16 -2.42
CA GLU A 113 -16.22 9.61 -1.07
C GLU A 113 -15.38 8.85 -0.03
N VAL A 114 -15.22 7.55 -0.23
CA VAL A 114 -14.49 6.66 0.70
C VAL A 114 -13.41 5.90 -0.04
N LEU A 115 -12.17 6.02 0.44
CA LEU A 115 -11.05 5.23 -0.03
C LEU A 115 -10.34 4.57 1.15
N GLN A 116 -10.33 3.25 1.17
CA GLN A 116 -9.65 2.48 2.21
C GLN A 116 -8.67 1.52 1.56
N VAL A 117 -7.41 1.58 1.98
CA VAL A 117 -6.37 0.63 1.62
C VAL A 117 -5.76 0.16 2.93
N LEU A 118 -6.17 -1.01 3.39
CA LEU A 118 -5.95 -1.46 4.76
C LEU A 118 -5.03 -2.67 4.79
N GLU A 119 -4.29 -2.78 5.89
CA GLU A 119 -3.43 -3.92 6.20
C GLU A 119 -2.47 -4.28 5.06
N VAL A 120 -1.91 -3.25 4.40
CA VAL A 120 -0.99 -3.42 3.26
C VAL A 120 0.29 -4.12 3.72
N PRO A 121 0.64 -5.30 3.19
CA PRO A 121 1.90 -5.95 3.54
C PRO A 121 3.09 -5.01 3.24
N PRO A 122 4.08 -4.87 4.13
CA PRO A 122 5.13 -3.85 4.04
C PRO A 122 6.24 -4.27 3.06
N HIS A 123 5.85 -4.47 1.81
CA HIS A 123 6.75 -4.65 0.68
C HIS A 123 6.45 -3.64 -0.42
N ALA A 124 7.49 -3.23 -1.11
CA ALA A 124 7.40 -2.47 -2.33
C ALA A 124 6.81 -3.36 -3.46
N PRO A 125 6.39 -2.74 -4.58
CA PRO A 125 5.85 -3.50 -5.73
C PRO A 125 6.87 -4.46 -6.35
N ASP A 126 8.17 -4.19 -6.21
CA ASP A 126 9.25 -5.08 -6.66
C ASP A 126 9.47 -6.28 -5.74
N GLY A 127 8.70 -6.39 -4.65
CA GLY A 127 8.80 -7.48 -3.67
C GLY A 127 9.69 -7.17 -2.48
N LYS A 128 10.47 -6.09 -2.50
CA LYS A 128 11.42 -5.81 -1.42
C LYS A 128 10.73 -5.28 -0.18
N TRP A 129 11.25 -5.65 0.99
CA TRP A 129 10.81 -5.05 2.25
C TRP A 129 10.98 -3.53 2.27
N ILE A 130 9.93 -2.83 2.72
CA ILE A 130 10.02 -1.41 3.07
C ILE A 130 10.39 -1.20 4.54
N ILE A 131 10.55 -2.28 5.30
CA ILE A 131 11.05 -2.26 6.69
C ILE A 131 12.39 -3.01 6.77
N ASP A 132 13.41 -2.31 7.27
CA ASP A 132 14.73 -2.83 7.59
C ASP A 132 14.78 -3.43 8.99
N ASN A 133 15.84 -4.20 9.23
CA ASN A 133 16.12 -4.76 10.54
C ASN A 133 16.40 -3.65 11.55
N ASP A 134 15.74 -3.75 12.69
CA ASP A 134 15.99 -2.93 13.85
C ASP A 134 16.95 -3.68 14.79
N PRO A 135 18.16 -3.16 15.06
CA PRO A 135 19.10 -3.78 15.99
C PRO A 135 18.57 -3.84 17.43
N GLU A 136 17.60 -2.99 17.79
CA GLU A 136 16.98 -2.95 19.12
C GLU A 136 15.80 -3.92 19.25
N THR A 137 15.36 -4.54 18.16
CA THR A 137 14.30 -5.55 18.21
C THR A 137 14.82 -6.84 18.82
N ASP A 138 14.25 -7.19 19.97
CA ASP A 138 14.53 -8.43 20.68
C ASP A 138 13.91 -9.62 19.94
N TRP A 139 14.72 -10.29 19.13
CA TRP A 139 14.32 -11.47 18.37
C TRP A 139 15.43 -12.52 18.35
N GLU A 140 15.15 -13.64 19.03
CA GLU A 140 16.09 -14.73 19.31
C GLU A 140 16.00 -15.92 18.34
N GLY A 141 15.18 -15.84 17.29
CA GLY A 141 15.07 -16.93 16.32
C GLY A 141 16.26 -17.01 15.34
N GLU A 142 16.26 -18.06 14.52
CA GLU A 142 17.15 -18.19 13.37
C GLU A 142 16.37 -17.95 12.08
N LEU A 143 16.85 -17.01 11.26
CA LEU A 143 16.33 -16.82 9.90
C LEU A 143 17.18 -17.68 8.98
N ASP A 144 16.56 -18.74 8.45
CA ASP A 144 17.16 -19.54 7.39
C ASP A 144 16.71 -18.97 6.03
N ASP A 145 17.62 -18.25 5.37
CA ASP A 145 17.44 -17.65 4.05
C ASP A 145 17.17 -18.71 2.96
N ASP A 146 17.64 -19.95 3.17
CA ASP A 146 17.48 -21.07 2.25
C ASP A 146 16.22 -21.91 2.53
N SER A 147 15.55 -21.67 3.66
CA SER A 147 14.31 -22.36 4.02
C SER A 147 13.15 -21.98 3.09
N TYR A 148 12.35 -23.00 2.78
CA TYR A 148 11.06 -22.87 2.08
C TYR A 148 9.88 -23.17 3.02
N ASP A 149 10.14 -23.27 4.32
CA ASP A 149 9.09 -23.43 5.31
C ASP A 149 8.32 -22.11 5.45
N GLY A 150 7.00 -22.22 5.56
CA GLY A 150 6.14 -21.06 5.70
C GLY A 150 6.33 -20.39 7.05
N TRP A 151 6.44 -19.06 7.05
CA TRP A 151 6.54 -18.27 8.27
C TRP A 151 5.18 -17.98 8.90
N GLN A 152 5.08 -18.07 10.22
CA GLN A 152 3.87 -17.74 10.95
C GLN A 152 3.90 -16.26 11.35
N TYR A 153 3.62 -15.35 10.41
CA TYR A 153 3.68 -13.90 10.63
C TYR A 153 2.79 -13.35 11.75
N ASP A 154 1.77 -14.10 12.17
CA ASP A 154 0.92 -13.71 13.29
C ASP A 154 1.54 -14.08 14.66
N LEU A 155 2.49 -15.01 14.68
CA LEU A 155 3.19 -15.49 15.88
C LEU A 155 4.62 -14.98 15.96
N ASP A 156 5.37 -15.10 14.87
CA ASP A 156 6.82 -14.84 14.79
C ASP A 156 7.15 -13.44 14.23
N HIS A 157 6.13 -12.61 14.03
CA HIS A 157 6.24 -11.23 13.58
C HIS A 157 7.01 -11.08 12.25
N TYR A 158 7.65 -9.94 12.02
CA TYR A 158 8.58 -9.72 10.91
C TYR A 158 10.03 -10.04 11.30
N ALA A 159 10.25 -10.97 12.23
CA ALA A 159 11.53 -11.21 12.87
C ALA A 159 12.14 -9.91 13.43
N ARG A 160 13.34 -9.52 12.98
CA ARG A 160 14.02 -8.29 13.41
C ARG A 160 13.55 -7.02 12.72
N ARG A 161 12.61 -7.08 11.76
CA ARG A 161 12.25 -5.90 10.96
C ARG A 161 11.37 -4.95 11.76
N GLY A 162 11.80 -3.69 11.85
CA GLY A 162 11.12 -2.65 12.62
C GLY A 162 11.44 -1.20 12.22
N ILE A 163 12.32 -0.97 11.23
CA ILE A 163 12.71 0.39 10.79
C ILE A 163 12.17 0.66 9.38
N LEU A 164 11.32 1.67 9.22
CA LEU A 164 10.72 2.02 7.94
C LEU A 164 11.70 2.75 7.02
N LYS A 165 11.81 2.27 5.79
CA LYS A 165 12.41 3.01 4.68
C LYS A 165 11.49 4.17 4.35
N SER A 166 11.95 5.38 4.65
CA SER A 166 11.13 6.58 4.50
C SER A 166 10.84 6.90 3.03
N ASP A 167 11.81 6.72 2.11
CA ASP A 167 11.65 7.15 0.72
C ASP A 167 10.45 6.50 -0.01
N PRO A 168 10.24 5.16 0.02
CA PRO A 168 9.07 4.55 -0.62
C PRO A 168 7.74 5.05 -0.04
N VAL A 169 7.68 5.26 1.28
CA VAL A 169 6.46 5.71 1.96
C VAL A 169 6.21 7.20 1.71
N ASN A 170 7.25 8.03 1.70
CA ASN A 170 7.15 9.44 1.31
C ASN A 170 6.64 9.58 -0.12
N GLN A 171 7.14 8.78 -1.08
CA GLN A 171 6.63 8.81 -2.47
C GLN A 171 5.16 8.38 -2.55
N LEU A 172 4.75 7.38 -1.77
CA LEU A 172 3.35 6.97 -1.69
C LEU A 172 2.49 8.09 -1.10
N TYR A 173 2.85 8.63 0.06
CA TYR A 173 2.07 9.66 0.76
C TYR A 173 2.04 11.00 0.02
N GLU A 174 3.09 11.35 -0.71
CA GLU A 174 3.10 12.45 -1.67
C GLU A 174 2.05 12.22 -2.76
N SER A 175 2.05 11.04 -3.38
CA SER A 175 1.09 10.71 -4.45
C SER A 175 -0.35 10.69 -3.95
N ILE A 176 -0.59 10.21 -2.73
CA ILE A 176 -1.90 10.31 -2.06
C ILE A 176 -2.30 11.78 -1.92
N GLY A 177 -1.43 12.63 -1.40
CA GLY A 177 -1.72 14.05 -1.20
C GLY A 177 -2.11 14.75 -2.51
N LEU A 178 -1.32 14.52 -3.58
CA LEU A 178 -1.61 15.04 -4.92
C LEU A 178 -2.98 14.56 -5.44
N ALA A 179 -3.29 13.27 -5.26
CA ALA A 179 -4.56 12.72 -5.70
C ALA A 179 -5.75 13.28 -4.91
N VAL A 180 -5.64 13.41 -3.58
CA VAL A 180 -6.70 13.93 -2.70
C VAL A 180 -7.16 15.32 -3.10
N GLN A 181 -6.25 16.19 -3.57
CA GLN A 181 -6.61 17.52 -4.09
C GLN A 181 -7.60 17.46 -5.27
N ARG A 182 -7.72 16.29 -5.94
CA ARG A 182 -8.63 16.05 -7.06
C ARG A 182 -9.77 15.09 -6.73
N MET A 183 -10.06 14.91 -5.45
CA MET A 183 -11.19 14.14 -4.94
C MET A 183 -12.18 15.06 -4.21
N PRO A 184 -12.98 15.88 -4.93
CA PRO A 184 -13.81 16.94 -4.32
C PRO A 184 -14.83 16.43 -3.29
N ARG A 185 -15.28 15.18 -3.42
CA ARG A 185 -16.27 14.55 -2.54
C ARG A 185 -15.66 13.67 -1.44
N LEU A 186 -14.34 13.57 -1.36
CA LEU A 186 -13.68 12.70 -0.39
C LEU A 186 -14.05 13.09 1.04
N ARG A 187 -14.66 12.15 1.76
CA ARG A 187 -15.01 12.27 3.19
C ARG A 187 -14.09 11.45 4.08
N SER A 188 -13.53 10.36 3.56
CA SER A 188 -12.64 9.49 4.32
C SER A 188 -11.63 8.83 3.42
N LEU A 189 -10.36 8.97 3.78
CA LEU A 189 -9.27 8.16 3.26
C LEU A 189 -8.51 7.53 4.42
N LYS A 190 -8.23 6.22 4.32
CA LYS A 190 -7.30 5.55 5.23
C LYS A 190 -6.37 4.66 4.42
N HIS A 191 -5.08 4.84 4.61
CA HIS A 191 -4.04 3.90 4.22
C HIS A 191 -3.41 3.32 5.49
N SER A 192 -3.27 2.01 5.60
CA SER A 192 -2.48 1.39 6.67
C SER A 192 -1.63 0.25 6.14
N PHE A 193 -0.43 0.11 6.68
CA PHE A 193 0.34 -1.12 6.48
C PHE A 193 -0.27 -2.25 7.29
N ARG A 194 0.26 -3.47 7.20
CA ARG A 194 -0.04 -4.59 8.10
C ARG A 194 0.92 -4.55 9.27
N GLY A 195 0.40 -4.58 10.49
CA GLY A 195 1.23 -4.65 11.70
C GLY A 195 2.06 -5.94 11.77
N ALA A 196 3.09 -5.94 12.61
CA ALA A 196 3.89 -7.14 12.85
C ALA A 196 3.13 -8.22 13.63
N VAL A 197 2.10 -7.85 14.40
CA VAL A 197 1.23 -8.78 15.15
C VAL A 197 -0.19 -8.69 14.59
N GLY A 198 -0.80 -9.85 14.32
CA GLY A 198 -2.20 -9.94 13.90
C GLY A 198 -3.21 -9.29 14.87
N GLU A 199 -4.43 -9.09 14.36
CA GLU A 199 -5.67 -8.53 14.97
C GLU A 199 -5.63 -7.15 15.65
N SER A 200 -4.48 -6.66 16.10
CA SER A 200 -4.36 -5.33 16.74
C SER A 200 -4.41 -4.17 15.72
N GLY A 201 -4.40 -4.51 14.42
CA GLY A 201 -4.28 -3.58 13.30
C GLY A 201 -2.91 -2.93 13.25
N SER A 202 -2.50 -2.42 12.09
CA SER A 202 -1.25 -1.66 12.02
C SER A 202 -1.35 -0.32 12.73
N HIS A 203 -0.29 0.03 13.45
CA HIS A 203 -0.08 1.37 13.98
C HIS A 203 0.61 2.30 12.97
N GLU A 204 0.98 1.80 11.78
CA GLU A 204 1.45 2.61 10.66
C GLU A 204 0.29 2.95 9.72
N TRP A 205 -0.20 4.18 9.82
CA TRP A 205 -1.30 4.60 8.96
C TRP A 205 -1.29 6.09 8.67
N LEU A 206 -1.93 6.43 7.55
CA LEU A 206 -2.32 7.78 7.18
C LEU A 206 -3.83 7.84 7.10
N ARG A 207 -4.43 8.88 7.68
CA ARG A 207 -5.87 9.10 7.68
C ARG A 207 -6.19 10.53 7.32
N PHE A 208 -7.11 10.67 6.38
CA PHE A 208 -7.81 11.90 6.09
C PHE A 208 -9.30 11.72 6.39
N LYS A 209 -9.92 12.71 7.04
CA LYS A 209 -11.36 12.72 7.31
C LYS A 209 -11.91 14.12 7.13
N ARG A 210 -13.05 14.25 6.45
CA ARG A 210 -13.86 15.47 6.39
C ARG A 210 -15.14 15.24 7.18
N ASP A 211 -15.35 16.06 8.19
CA ASP A 211 -16.61 16.13 8.92
C ASP A 211 -17.65 16.88 8.07
N LEU A 212 -18.76 16.22 7.73
CA LEU A 212 -19.77 16.80 6.84
C LEU A 212 -20.67 17.85 7.54
N SER A 213 -20.70 17.86 8.86
CA SER A 213 -21.51 18.81 9.64
C SER A 213 -20.81 20.14 9.84
N THR A 214 -19.50 20.10 10.04
CA THR A 214 -18.66 21.28 10.30
C THR A 214 -17.84 21.71 9.08
N GLY A 215 -17.66 20.82 8.10
CA GLY A 215 -16.73 21.00 6.99
C GLY A 215 -15.27 20.79 7.38
N MET A 216 -14.98 20.59 8.67
CA MET A 216 -13.63 20.47 9.20
C MET A 216 -12.94 19.22 8.66
N VAL A 217 -11.69 19.38 8.27
CA VAL A 217 -10.85 18.32 7.74
C VAL A 217 -9.72 18.03 8.70
N THR A 218 -9.46 16.74 8.92
CA THR A 218 -8.35 16.27 9.75
C THR A 218 -7.45 15.37 8.91
N LEU A 219 -6.15 15.66 8.91
CA LEU A 219 -5.10 14.79 8.39
C LEU A 219 -4.27 14.30 9.57
N GLN A 220 -4.01 13.00 9.63
CA GLN A 220 -3.26 12.34 10.68
C GLN A 220 -2.37 11.27 10.08
N VAL A 221 -1.18 11.12 10.65
CA VAL A 221 -0.28 10.00 10.40
C VAL A 221 0.10 9.42 11.75
N GLN A 222 0.10 8.10 11.86
CA GLN A 222 0.67 7.40 12.99
C GLN A 222 1.82 6.55 12.46
N THR A 223 2.94 6.58 13.19
CA THR A 223 4.12 5.79 12.88
C THR A 223 4.70 5.19 14.16
N GLU A 224 5.13 3.94 14.07
CA GLU A 224 5.86 3.15 15.07
C GLU A 224 7.24 2.71 14.56
N TRP A 225 7.42 2.58 13.25
CA TRP A 225 8.65 2.15 12.59
C TRP A 225 9.57 3.32 12.22
N GLY A 226 9.36 4.50 12.80
CA GLY A 226 10.29 5.63 12.69
C GLY A 226 10.28 6.37 11.35
N LEU A 227 9.11 6.51 10.70
CA LEU A 227 8.95 7.30 9.48
C LEU A 227 9.56 8.70 9.65
N LYS A 228 10.35 9.14 8.66
CA LYS A 228 10.80 10.53 8.53
C LYS A 228 10.09 11.17 7.34
N LEU A 229 9.07 11.98 7.63
CA LEU A 229 8.32 12.67 6.59
C LEU A 229 9.18 13.74 5.90
N GLU A 230 9.15 13.71 4.57
CA GLU A 230 9.81 14.72 3.74
C GLU A 230 8.89 15.90 3.44
N GLU A 231 9.49 17.06 3.14
CA GLU A 231 8.76 18.29 2.82
C GLU A 231 7.83 18.14 1.60
N LYS A 232 8.22 17.32 0.62
CA LYS A 232 7.39 17.05 -0.57
C LYS A 232 6.02 16.46 -0.21
N VAL A 233 5.93 15.67 0.86
CA VAL A 233 4.66 15.14 1.37
C VAL A 233 3.83 16.30 1.90
N ILE A 234 4.40 17.14 2.75
CA ILE A 234 3.70 18.30 3.34
C ILE A 234 3.16 19.23 2.24
N CYS A 235 3.96 19.52 1.21
CA CYS A 235 3.54 20.30 0.04
C CYS A 235 2.43 19.61 -0.76
N ALA A 236 2.52 18.31 -0.99
CA ALA A 236 1.51 17.54 -1.71
C ALA A 236 0.16 17.50 -0.98
N TRP A 237 0.15 17.64 0.35
CA TRP A 237 -1.07 17.80 1.13
C TRP A 237 -1.53 19.26 1.25
N GLY A 238 -0.89 20.20 0.55
CA GLY A 238 -1.26 21.61 0.53
C GLY A 238 -1.03 22.37 1.84
N LEU A 239 -0.30 21.78 2.78
CA LEU A 239 -0.03 22.38 4.09
C LEU A 239 1.02 23.49 3.96
N LYS A 240 0.77 24.64 4.60
CA LYS A 240 1.65 25.81 4.61
C LYS A 240 1.81 26.36 6.02
N ASP A 241 2.89 27.11 6.22
CA ASP A 241 3.14 27.94 7.41
C ASP A 241 2.87 27.19 8.74
N GLU A 242 2.03 27.76 9.60
CA GLU A 242 1.68 27.20 10.91
C GLU A 242 1.05 25.81 10.82
N LYS A 243 0.30 25.50 9.76
CA LYS A 243 -0.33 24.18 9.59
C LYS A 243 0.68 23.11 9.18
N ALA A 244 1.67 23.48 8.37
CA ALA A 244 2.80 22.62 8.10
C ALA A 244 3.62 22.37 9.38
N LYS A 245 3.86 23.41 10.20
CA LYS A 245 4.56 23.27 11.47
C LYS A 245 3.81 22.37 12.45
N GLU A 246 2.51 22.60 12.63
CA GLU A 246 1.62 21.79 13.48
C GLU A 246 1.69 20.30 13.09
N PHE A 247 1.60 20.03 11.78
CA PHE A 247 1.64 18.65 11.27
C PHE A 247 2.99 17.96 11.53
N ARG A 248 4.12 18.67 11.38
CA ARG A 248 5.45 18.11 11.68
C ARG A 248 5.62 17.72 13.14
N GLU A 249 5.08 18.52 14.06
CA GLU A 249 5.25 18.31 15.50
C GLU A 249 4.28 17.24 16.04
N LYS A 250 3.03 17.26 15.56
CA LYS A 250 1.95 16.44 16.14
C LYS A 250 1.56 15.24 15.29
N TRP A 251 2.08 15.13 14.07
CA TRP A 251 1.64 14.16 13.07
C TRP A 251 0.13 14.25 12.77
N ALA A 252 -0.47 15.39 13.10
CA ALA A 252 -1.90 15.62 13.01
C ALA A 252 -2.16 17.12 12.79
N VAL A 253 -3.13 17.43 11.94
CA VAL A 253 -3.56 18.82 11.68
C VAL A 253 -5.04 18.85 11.34
N SER A 254 -5.72 19.90 11.80
CA SER A 254 -7.10 20.21 11.42
C SER A 254 -7.18 21.52 10.63
N LEU A 255 -8.03 21.53 9.61
CA LEU A 255 -8.28 22.64 8.69
C LEU A 255 -9.78 22.87 8.57
N GLU A 256 -10.22 24.12 8.51
CA GLU A 256 -11.65 24.45 8.31
C GLU A 256 -12.13 24.12 6.89
N LYS A 257 -11.23 24.23 5.92
CA LYS A 257 -11.44 23.85 4.53
C LYS A 257 -10.18 23.19 4.00
N TRP A 258 -10.35 22.14 3.20
CA TRP A 258 -9.24 21.59 2.45
C TRP A 258 -8.86 22.54 1.31
N PRO A 259 -7.55 22.83 1.11
CA PRO A 259 -7.09 23.62 -0.03
C PRO A 259 -7.40 22.97 -1.38
#